data_AF-A0A6P7U0S5-F1
#
_entry.id   AF-A0A6P7U0S5-F1
#
_cell.length_a   1.000
_cell.length_b   1.000
_cell.length_c   1.000
_cell.angle_alpha   90.00
_cell.angle_beta   90.00
_cell.angle_gamma   90.00
#
_symmetry.space_group_name_H-M   'P 1'
#
loop_
_entity.id
_entity.type
_entity.pdbx_description
1 polymer ?
#
loop_
_entity_poly.entity_id
_entity_poly.type
_entity_poly.pdbx_seq_one_letter_code
_entity_poly.pdbx_strand_id
1 'polypeptide(L)'
;MVDIPRMSIPLDDVEDVLERVLYMWAVRHPASGYVQGINDLAVPFLCVYSGLVDFEAETFWSLTKLTEGIQDYYTPGQPGIFRSLELIEQVIRLTDS
;
A
#
# COMPACT_ATOMS: atom_id res chain seq x y z
N MET A 1 0.26 4.95 12.82
CA MET A 1 0.96 4.45 14.03
C MET A 1 0.05 3.53 14.85
N VAL A 2 -0.46 2.45 14.27
CA VAL A 2 -1.04 1.28 14.98
C VAL A 2 -0.84 0.07 14.05
N ASP A 3 -0.39 -1.04 14.63
CA ASP A 3 -0.16 -2.37 14.04
C ASP A 3 1.05 -2.54 13.11
N ILE A 4 2.26 -2.33 13.65
CA ILE A 4 3.47 -3.00 13.14
C ILE A 4 3.63 -4.32 13.91
N PRO A 5 3.43 -5.49 13.29
CA PRO A 5 3.62 -6.78 13.95
C PRO A 5 5.06 -6.89 14.47
N ARG A 6 5.20 -7.52 15.64
CA ARG A 6 6.48 -7.87 16.29
C ARG A 6 7.30 -8.81 15.40
N MET A 7 7.92 -8.27 14.36
CA MET A 7 8.90 -8.98 13.55
C MET A 7 10.29 -8.67 14.09
N SER A 8 11.22 -9.62 13.99
CA SER A 8 12.61 -9.54 14.47
C SER A 8 13.47 -8.50 13.74
N ILE A 9 12.84 -7.47 13.18
CA ILE A 9 13.41 -6.37 12.42
C ILE A 9 13.65 -5.25 13.44
N PRO A 10 14.79 -4.55 13.43
CA PRO A 10 14.98 -3.37 14.26
C PRO A 10 13.90 -2.35 13.90
N LEU A 11 12.90 -2.19 14.78
CA LEU A 11 11.72 -1.34 14.55
C LEU A 11 12.07 0.14 14.57
N ASP A 12 13.18 0.50 15.21
CA ASP A 12 13.57 1.88 15.49
C ASP A 12 13.79 2.71 14.20
N ASP A 13 14.28 2.09 13.11
CA ASP A 13 14.49 2.77 11.82
C ASP A 13 13.29 2.64 10.87
N VAL A 14 12.41 1.64 11.08
CA VAL A 14 11.35 1.29 10.11
C VAL A 14 10.16 2.24 10.20
N GLU A 15 9.81 2.70 11.40
CA GLU A 15 8.70 3.65 11.61
C GLU A 15 8.97 4.98 10.89
N ASP A 16 10.16 5.55 11.10
CA ASP A 16 10.58 6.79 10.46
C ASP A 16 10.64 6.68 8.94
N VAL A 17 11.11 5.54 8.41
CA VAL A 17 11.15 5.30 6.96
C VAL A 17 9.74 5.14 6.39
N LEU A 18 8.86 4.42 7.08
CA LEU A 18 7.47 4.25 6.67
C LEU A 18 6.77 5.61 6.55
N GLU A 19 6.93 6.48 7.55
CA GLU A 19 6.36 7.83 7.51
C GLU A 19 6.87 8.65 6.32
N ARG A 20 8.18 8.65 6.06
CA ARG A 20 8.78 9.36 4.92
C ARG A 20 8.31 8.83 3.57
N VAL A 21 8.28 7.50 3.41
CA VAL A 21 7.81 6.84 2.17
C VAL A 21 6.35 7.21 1.90
N LEU A 22 5.48 7.09 2.91
CA LEU A 22 4.06 7.40 2.78
C LEU A 22 3.82 8.89 2.51
N TYR A 23 4.58 9.77 3.17
CA TYR A 23 4.54 11.20 2.90
C TYR A 23 4.93 11.51 1.44
N MET A 24 6.07 11.02 0.97
CA MET A 24 6.53 11.20 -0.40
C MET A 24 5.53 10.66 -1.41
N TRP A 25 4.96 9.49 -1.14
CA TRP A 25 3.97 8.86 -2.00
C TRP A 25 2.70 9.72 -2.09
N ALA A 26 2.18 10.19 -0.95
CA ALA A 26 0.97 11.01 -0.89
C ALA A 26 1.12 12.34 -1.63
N VAL A 27 2.27 13.01 -1.47
CA VAL A 27 2.57 14.26 -2.18
C VAL A 27 2.63 14.06 -3.69
N ARG A 28 3.13 12.91 -4.16
CA ARG A 28 3.19 12.57 -5.59
C ARG A 28 1.86 12.10 -6.18
N HIS A 29 0.90 11.71 -5.36
CA HIS A 29 -0.42 11.22 -5.79
C HIS A 29 -1.56 12.07 -5.20
N PRO A 30 -1.68 13.36 -5.57
CA PRO A 30 -2.61 14.30 -4.93
C PRO A 30 -4.09 13.95 -5.10
N ALA A 31 -4.44 13.17 -6.14
CA ALA A 31 -5.79 12.67 -6.33
C ALA A 31 -6.22 11.65 -5.27
N SER A 32 -5.27 10.98 -4.62
CA SER A 32 -5.51 10.04 -3.52
C SER A 32 -5.18 10.69 -2.17
N GLY A 33 -4.03 11.38 -2.08
CA GLY A 33 -3.45 11.76 -0.80
C GLY A 33 -3.08 10.51 0.03
N TYR A 34 -2.82 10.66 1.32
CA TYR A 34 -2.70 9.48 2.19
C TYR A 34 -4.09 8.92 2.52
N VAL A 35 -4.30 7.64 2.19
CA VAL A 35 -5.50 6.89 2.53
C VAL A 35 -5.10 5.71 3.40
N GLN A 36 -5.85 5.48 4.48
CA GLN A 36 -5.65 4.34 5.36
C GLN A 36 -5.68 3.03 4.56
N GLY A 37 -4.70 2.15 4.80
CA GLY A 37 -4.50 0.91 4.04
C GLY A 37 -3.31 0.94 3.09
N ILE A 38 -2.82 2.12 2.68
CA ILE A 38 -1.58 2.22 1.88
C ILE A 38 -0.35 1.85 2.72
N ASN A 39 -0.38 2.13 4.02
CA ASN A 39 0.65 1.71 4.97
C ASN A 39 0.79 0.17 4.99
N ASP A 40 -0.31 -0.57 4.90
CA ASP A 40 -0.30 -2.03 4.93
C ASP A 40 0.35 -2.61 3.67
N LEU A 41 0.31 -1.88 2.55
CA LEU A 41 1.02 -2.25 1.32
C LEU A 41 2.52 -1.96 1.39
N ALA A 42 2.94 -0.98 2.18
CA ALA A 42 4.35 -0.60 2.31
C ALA A 42 5.13 -1.53 3.27
N VAL A 43 4.47 -2.05 4.31
CA VAL A 43 5.11 -2.89 5.34
C VAL A 43 5.83 -4.12 4.75
N PRO A 44 5.24 -4.93 3.86
CA PRO A 44 5.93 -6.08 3.28
C PRO A 44 7.25 -5.72 2.59
N PHE A 45 7.31 -4.59 1.87
CA PHE A 45 8.53 -4.12 1.22
C PHE A 45 9.59 -3.73 2.23
N LEU A 46 9.23 -3.01 3.30
CA LEU A 46 10.15 -2.66 4.39
C LEU A 46 10.73 -3.91 5.05
N CYS A 47 9.91 -4.94 5.23
CA CYS A 47 10.36 -6.19 5.85
C CYS A 47 11.33 -6.99 4.97
N VAL A 48 11.18 -6.91 3.65
CA VAL A 48 12.09 -7.56 2.70
C VAL A 48 13.37 -6.76 2.52
N TYR A 49 13.28 -5.43 2.50
CA TYR A 49 14.39 -4.56 2.13
C TYR A 49 15.20 -4.03 3.32
N SER A 50 14.77 -4.21 4.58
CA SER A 50 15.43 -3.61 5.77
C SER A 50 16.94 -3.91 5.92
N GLY A 51 17.48 -4.90 5.23
CA GLY A 51 18.92 -5.19 5.19
C GLY A 51 19.71 -4.49 4.07
N LEU A 52 19.05 -3.73 3.20
CA LEU A 52 19.65 -3.01 2.08
C LEU A 52 20.01 -1.58 2.50
N VAL A 53 21.07 -1.03 1.91
CA VAL A 53 21.48 0.36 2.16
C VAL A 53 20.41 1.35 1.68
N ASP A 54 19.78 1.06 0.54
CA ASP A 54 18.83 1.96 -0.12
C ASP A 54 17.35 1.54 0.09
N PHE A 55 17.05 0.83 1.18
CA PHE A 55 15.75 0.20 1.40
C PHE A 55 14.56 1.16 1.39
N GLU A 56 14.75 2.41 1.82
CA GLU A 56 13.72 3.46 1.73
C GLU A 56 13.35 3.74 0.27
N ALA A 57 14.34 3.88 -0.60
CA ALA A 57 14.12 4.13 -2.03
C ALA A 57 13.49 2.90 -2.71
N GLU A 58 13.98 1.69 -2.41
CA GLU A 58 13.42 0.44 -2.94
C GLU A 58 11.96 0.24 -2.53
N THR A 59 11.63 0.55 -1.27
CA THR A 59 10.26 0.54 -0.76
C THR A 59 9.40 1.55 -1.50
N PHE A 60 9.87 2.79 -1.65
CA PHE A 60 9.13 3.85 -2.35
C PHE A 60 8.80 3.47 -3.80
N TRP A 61 9.77 2.95 -4.55
CA TRP A 61 9.56 2.58 -5.95
C TRP A 61 8.67 1.36 -6.09
N SER A 62 8.86 0.35 -5.24
CA SER A 62 8.02 -0.85 -5.24
C SER A 62 6.58 -0.53 -4.88
N LEU A 63 6.36 0.32 -3.86
CA LEU A 63 5.04 0.82 -3.49
C LEU A 63 4.41 1.60 -4.65
N THR A 64 5.14 2.54 -5.25
CA THR A 64 4.65 3.32 -6.40
C THR A 64 4.20 2.40 -7.53
N LYS A 65 5.05 1.44 -7.91
CA LYS A 65 4.76 0.47 -8.96
C LYS A 65 3.55 -0.41 -8.66
N LEU A 66 3.41 -0.87 -7.42
CA LEU A 66 2.23 -1.62 -6.99
C LEU A 66 0.97 -0.76 -7.12
N THR A 67 1.03 0.49 -6.66
CA THR A 67 -0.13 1.39 -6.64
C THR A 67 -0.55 1.90 -8.01
N GLU A 68 0.32 1.91 -9.02
CA GLU A 68 -0.03 2.30 -10.40
C GLU A 68 -1.20 1.47 -10.95
N GLY A 69 -1.31 0.19 -10.58
CA GLY A 69 -2.39 -0.70 -11.03
C GLY A 69 -3.70 -0.59 -10.24
N ILE A 70 -3.68 0.06 -9.08
CA ILE A 70 -4.80 0.10 -8.13
C ILE A 70 -5.06 1.52 -7.60
N GLN A 71 -4.56 2.55 -8.28
CA GLN A 71 -4.60 3.94 -7.79
C GLN A 71 -6.04 4.40 -7.48
N ASP A 72 -6.99 3.95 -8.29
CA ASP A 72 -8.39 4.33 -8.19
C ASP A 72 -9.16 3.60 -7.07
N TYR A 73 -8.51 2.69 -6.34
CA TYR A 73 -9.00 2.16 -5.06
C TYR A 73 -8.79 3.18 -3.93
N TYR A 74 -7.87 4.13 -4.13
CA TYR A 74 -7.46 5.14 -3.16
C TYR A 74 -7.87 6.57 -3.54
N THR A 75 -8.52 6.78 -4.68
CA THR A 75 -9.10 8.09 -5.03
C THR A 75 -10.46 8.29 -4.33
N PRO A 76 -10.94 9.54 -4.16
CA PRO A 76 -12.28 9.82 -3.64
C PRO A 76 -13.37 9.00 -4.34
N GLY A 77 -14.26 8.40 -3.55
CA GLY A 77 -15.31 7.52 -4.06
C GLY A 77 -14.84 6.11 -4.44
N GLN A 78 -13.54 5.81 -4.35
CA GLN A 78 -12.93 4.47 -4.48
C GLN A 78 -13.53 3.61 -5.62
N PRO A 79 -13.62 4.12 -6.87
CA PRO A 79 -14.28 3.43 -7.98
C PRO A 79 -13.69 2.04 -8.27
N GLY A 80 -12.40 1.82 -8.02
CA GLY A 80 -11.77 0.50 -8.18
C GLY A 80 -12.36 -0.57 -7.25
N ILE A 81 -12.75 -0.18 -6.02
CA ILE A 81 -13.41 -1.06 -5.06
C ILE A 81 -14.79 -1.46 -5.57
N PHE A 82 -15.60 -0.49 -6.01
CA PHE A 82 -16.94 -0.77 -6.53
C PHE A 82 -16.91 -1.71 -7.73
N ARG A 83 -16.01 -1.48 -8.70
CA ARG A 83 -15.84 -2.41 -9.83
C ARG A 83 -15.43 -3.81 -9.39
N SER A 84 -14.57 -3.91 -8.37
CA SER A 84 -14.17 -5.22 -7.82
C SER A 84 -15.36 -5.97 -7.20
N LEU A 85 -16.23 -5.26 -6.49
CA LEU A 85 -17.45 -5.83 -5.91
C LEU A 85 -18.41 -6.34 -6.98
N GLU A 86 -18.62 -5.56 -8.06
CA GLU A 86 -19.45 -5.98 -9.20
C GLU A 86 -18.89 -7.25 -9.88
N LEU A 87 -17.57 -7.33 -10.06
CA LEU A 87 -16.92 -8.52 -10.61
C LEU A 87 -17.10 -9.74 -9.71
N ILE A 88 -16.93 -9.58 -8.40
CA ILE A 88 -17.14 -10.65 -7.42
C ILE A 88 -18.60 -11.12 -7.46
N GLU A 89 -19.57 -10.20 -7.52
CA GLU A 89 -20.98 -10.54 -7.62
C GLU A 89 -21.29 -11.34 -8.90
N GLN A 90 -20.69 -10.97 -10.03
CA GLN A 90 -20.83 -11.72 -11.29
C GLN A 90 -20.25 -13.13 -11.18
N VAL A 91 -19.06 -13.29 -10.59
CA VAL A 91 -18.41 -14.60 -10.41
C VAL A 91 -19.25 -15.51 -9.51
N ILE A 92 -19.80 -14.97 -8.42
CA ILE A 92 -20.69 -15.72 -7.52
C ILE A 92 -21.92 -16.21 -8.29
N ARG A 93 -22.59 -15.33 -9.04
CA ARG A 93 -23.78 -15.68 -9.83
C ARG A 93 -23.50 -16.77 -10.88
N LEU A 94 -22.29 -16.83 -11.44
CA LEU A 94 -21.88 -17.85 -12.41
C LEU A 94 -21.47 -19.18 -11.76
N THR A 95 -21.06 -19.16 -10.49
CA THR A 95 -20.60 -20.37 -9.79
C THR A 95 -21.76 -21.09 -9.10
N ASP A 96 -22.74 -20.34 -8.60
CA ASP A 96 -23.93 -20.86 -7.93
C ASP A 96 -25.06 -21.27 -8.89
N SER A 97 -24.80 -21.29 -10.21
CA SER A 97 -25.70 -21.74 -11.27
C SER A 97 -25.34 -23.13 -11.78
#